data_AF-A0A351HZS7-F1
#
_entry.id   AF-A0A351HZS7-F1
#
_cell.length_a   1.000
_cell.length_b   1.000
_cell.length_c   1.000
_cell.angle_alpha   90.00
_cell.angle_beta   90.00
_cell.angle_gamma   90.00
#
_symmetry.space_group_name_H-M   'P 1'
#
loop_
_entity.id
_entity.type
_entity.pdbx_description
1 polymer ?
#
loop_
_entity_poly.entity_id
_entity_poly.type
_entity_poly.pdbx_seq_one_letter_code
_entity_poly.pdbx_strand_id
1 'polypeptide(L)'
;MKELLAALGLAKVRVDAGFSRIGRRLVAGNAADRALMTLAARAVSAGNALMALCREGHANESLPLLRALAEFALAMRWVSVDAEARAPQAWTELEAARWEFLWPEARARERAESFGMKAWAADAAFATASDFVRGNAGGLPWSHVFSESQLPGRKPEEVLAAATVWLALALEALDRRWPGEFPGSAEMRDRAQISRGQRHDE
;
A
#
# COMPACT_ATOMS: atom_id res chain seq x y z
N MET A 1 15.68 -6.97 5.21
CA MET A 1 15.26 -5.57 5.50
C MET A 1 15.88 -4.50 4.58
N LYS A 2 17.21 -4.36 4.45
CA LYS A 2 17.84 -3.30 3.62
C LYS A 2 17.33 -3.24 2.18
N GLU A 3 17.17 -4.39 1.53
CA GLU A 3 16.66 -4.48 0.15
C GLU A 3 15.21 -4.03 0.03
N LEU A 4 14.36 -4.35 1.01
CA LEU A 4 12.96 -3.90 1.05
C LEU A 4 12.87 -2.38 1.23
N LEU A 5 13.68 -1.81 2.13
CA LEU A 5 13.76 -0.35 2.29
C LEU A 5 14.22 0.33 0.99
N ALA A 6 15.20 -0.26 0.29
CA ALA A 6 15.64 0.24 -1.01
C ALA A 6 14.54 0.11 -2.08
N ALA A 7 13.75 -0.97 -2.08
CA ALA A 7 12.63 -1.16 -3.00
C ALA A 7 11.52 -0.12 -2.79
N LEU A 8 11.15 0.16 -1.53
CA LEU A 8 10.19 1.24 -1.23
C LEU A 8 10.73 2.62 -1.64
N GLY A 9 12.01 2.90 -1.35
CA GLY A 9 12.65 4.14 -1.76
C GLY A 9 12.70 4.31 -3.29
N LEU A 10 12.95 3.23 -4.02
CA LEU A 10 12.92 3.22 -5.48
C LEU A 10 11.53 3.55 -6.03
N ALA A 11 10.45 3.05 -5.38
CA ALA A 11 9.08 3.34 -5.79
C ALA A 11 8.81 4.85 -5.84
N LYS A 12 9.19 5.57 -4.78
CA LYS A 12 9.10 7.04 -4.73
C LYS A 12 9.85 7.67 -5.90
N VAL A 13 11.11 7.28 -6.12
CA VAL A 13 11.94 7.82 -7.19
C VAL A 13 11.30 7.59 -8.57
N ARG A 14 10.70 6.41 -8.81
CA ARG A 14 9.99 6.10 -10.05
C ARG A 14 8.75 6.97 -10.24
N VAL A 15 7.96 7.16 -9.17
CA VAL A 15 6.78 8.04 -9.19
C VAL A 15 7.19 9.48 -9.51
N ASP A 16 8.19 10.03 -8.80
CA ASP A 16 8.66 11.40 -9.01
C ASP A 16 9.20 11.61 -10.44
N ALA A 17 9.98 10.65 -10.94
CA ALA A 17 10.52 10.69 -12.30
C ALA A 17 9.42 10.60 -13.36
N GLY A 18 8.39 9.77 -13.14
CA GLY A 18 7.24 9.67 -14.05
C GLY A 18 6.45 10.96 -14.10
N PHE A 19 6.11 11.54 -12.94
CA PHE A 19 5.45 12.85 -12.89
C PHE A 19 6.28 13.97 -13.50
N SER A 20 7.61 13.92 -13.38
CA SER A 20 8.50 14.86 -14.05
C SER A 20 8.43 14.76 -15.58
N ARG A 21 8.26 13.56 -16.15
CA ARG A 21 8.10 13.34 -17.60
C ARG A 21 6.73 13.76 -18.12
N ILE A 22 5.67 13.49 -17.36
CA ILE A 22 4.30 13.79 -17.80
C ILE A 22 3.81 15.18 -17.40
N GLY A 23 4.53 15.91 -16.55
CA GLY A 23 4.03 17.13 -15.90
C GLY A 23 3.45 18.18 -16.84
N ARG A 24 4.01 18.34 -18.05
CA ARG A 24 3.49 19.28 -19.07
C ARG A 24 2.19 18.84 -19.74
N ARG A 25 1.83 17.56 -19.62
CA ARG A 25 0.60 16.96 -20.16
C ARG A 25 -0.52 16.86 -19.13
N LEU A 26 -0.21 17.05 -17.84
CA LEU A 26 -1.21 16.99 -16.77
C LEU A 26 -2.17 18.17 -16.90
N VAL A 27 -3.46 17.87 -16.83
CA VAL A 27 -4.52 18.89 -16.88
C VAL A 27 -5.18 19.00 -15.52
N ALA A 28 -5.03 20.14 -14.84
CA ALA A 28 -5.58 20.34 -13.50
C ALA A 28 -7.12 20.17 -13.42
N GLY A 29 -7.83 20.45 -14.52
CA GLY A 29 -9.27 20.24 -14.65
C GLY A 29 -9.69 18.80 -14.98
N ASN A 30 -8.75 17.92 -15.33
CA ASN A 30 -9.06 16.51 -15.59
C ASN A 30 -9.16 15.75 -14.26
N ALA A 31 -10.31 15.12 -14.01
CA ALA A 31 -10.58 14.42 -12.76
C ALA A 31 -9.66 13.21 -12.56
N ALA A 32 -9.32 12.48 -13.62
CA ALA A 32 -8.45 11.32 -13.54
C ALA A 32 -7.00 11.69 -13.22
N ASP A 33 -6.46 12.71 -13.87
CA ASP A 33 -5.11 13.22 -13.60
C ASP A 33 -5.02 13.67 -12.13
N ARG A 34 -6.02 14.42 -11.65
CA ARG A 34 -6.09 14.88 -10.26
C ARG A 34 -6.17 13.71 -9.27
N ALA A 35 -7.11 12.79 -9.48
CA ALA A 35 -7.31 11.64 -8.59
C ALA A 35 -6.06 10.76 -8.51
N LEU A 36 -5.46 10.40 -9.66
CA LEU A 36 -4.27 9.54 -9.70
C LEU A 36 -3.04 10.23 -9.11
N MET A 37 -2.85 11.53 -9.35
CA MET A 37 -1.77 12.30 -8.73
C MET A 37 -1.91 12.33 -7.20
N THR A 38 -3.10 12.65 -6.69
CA THR A 38 -3.34 12.69 -5.24
C THR A 38 -3.16 11.31 -4.61
N LEU A 39 -3.73 10.26 -5.19
CA LEU A 39 -3.57 8.89 -4.68
C LEU A 39 -2.11 8.45 -4.70
N ALA A 40 -1.35 8.75 -5.76
CA ALA A 40 0.06 8.42 -5.85
C ALA A 40 0.88 9.15 -4.76
N ALA A 41 0.61 10.43 -4.52
CA ALA A 41 1.25 11.19 -3.46
C ALA A 41 0.96 10.58 -2.07
N ARG A 42 -0.29 10.16 -1.83
CA ARG A 42 -0.68 9.47 -0.58
C ARG A 42 -0.02 8.10 -0.44
N ALA A 43 0.06 7.32 -1.52
CA ALA A 43 0.73 6.02 -1.52
C ALA A 43 2.23 6.15 -1.21
N VAL A 44 2.92 7.09 -1.84
CA VAL A 44 4.34 7.39 -1.57
C VAL A 44 4.55 7.86 -0.13
N SER A 45 3.70 8.78 0.36
CA SER A 45 3.77 9.28 1.73
C SER A 45 3.58 8.17 2.77
N ALA A 46 2.58 7.29 2.56
CA ALA A 46 2.37 6.12 3.41
C ALA A 46 3.57 5.16 3.36
N GLY A 47 4.13 4.90 2.16
CA GLY A 47 5.33 4.09 2.00
C GLY A 47 6.53 4.63 2.79
N ASN A 48 6.79 5.93 2.74
CA ASN A 48 7.86 6.56 3.51
C ASN A 48 7.64 6.43 5.03
N ALA A 49 6.40 6.59 5.50
CA ALA A 49 6.06 6.43 6.91
C ALA A 49 6.24 4.98 7.38
N LEU A 50 5.82 4.00 6.57
CA LEU A 50 6.07 2.58 6.82
C LEU A 50 7.57 2.27 6.91
N MET A 51 8.39 2.84 6.02
CA MET A 51 9.85 2.68 6.09
C MET A 51 10.42 3.21 7.42
N ALA A 52 9.96 4.37 7.88
CA ALA A 52 10.43 4.97 9.13
C ALA A 52 10.03 4.10 10.34
N LEU A 53 8.75 3.74 10.46
CA LEU A 53 8.25 2.93 11.58
C LEU A 53 8.90 1.55 11.63
N CYS A 54 8.98 0.84 10.49
CA CYS A 54 9.59 -0.48 10.45
C CYS A 54 11.09 -0.46 10.73
N ARG A 55 11.80 0.63 10.38
CA ARG A 55 13.23 0.77 10.71
C ARG A 55 13.46 0.86 12.22
N GLU A 56 12.53 1.50 12.94
CA GLU A 56 12.55 1.62 14.40
C GLU A 56 11.89 0.41 15.10
N GLY A 57 11.49 -0.63 14.36
CA GLY A 57 10.88 -1.84 14.93
C GLY A 57 9.39 -1.74 15.23
N HIS A 58 8.73 -0.64 14.85
CA HIS A 58 7.30 -0.38 15.09
C HIS A 58 6.40 -0.97 13.98
N ALA A 59 6.55 -2.28 13.72
CA ALA A 59 5.84 -2.95 12.64
C ALA A 59 4.33 -3.01 12.87
N ASN A 60 3.86 -3.23 14.10
CA ASN A 60 2.43 -3.31 14.41
C ASN A 60 1.77 -1.93 14.28
N GLU A 61 2.43 -0.87 14.77
CA GLU A 61 1.97 0.52 14.69
C GLU A 61 1.88 1.01 13.24
N SER A 62 2.64 0.38 12.34
CA SER A 62 2.63 0.68 10.92
C SER A 62 1.43 0.09 10.16
N LEU A 63 0.70 -0.87 10.74
CA LEU A 63 -0.35 -1.63 10.05
C LEU A 63 -1.53 -0.77 9.54
N PRO A 64 -2.02 0.26 10.26
CA PRO A 64 -3.03 1.17 9.71
C PRO A 64 -2.54 1.91 8.45
N LEU A 65 -1.26 2.26 8.38
CA LEU A 65 -0.66 2.89 7.19
C LEU A 65 -0.51 1.88 6.05
N LEU A 66 -0.22 0.60 6.35
CA LEU A 66 -0.19 -0.47 5.36
C LEU A 66 -1.58 -0.67 4.74
N ARG A 67 -2.63 -0.66 5.57
CA ARG A 67 -4.03 -0.72 5.10
C ARG A 67 -4.36 0.47 4.20
N ALA A 68 -3.99 1.69 4.60
CA ALA A 68 -4.21 2.89 3.80
C ALA A 68 -3.48 2.83 2.45
N LEU A 69 -2.23 2.37 2.44
CA LEU A 69 -1.47 2.15 1.21
C LEU A 69 -2.15 1.16 0.27
N ALA A 70 -2.68 0.05 0.80
CA ALA A 70 -3.42 -0.93 0.02
C ALA A 70 -4.68 -0.30 -0.61
N GLU A 71 -5.45 0.48 0.15
CA GLU A 71 -6.62 1.21 -0.36
C GLU A 71 -6.25 2.19 -1.49
N PHE A 72 -5.18 2.97 -1.33
CA PHE A 72 -4.73 3.89 -2.37
C PHE A 72 -4.32 3.13 -3.64
N ALA A 73 -3.54 2.05 -3.51
CA ALA A 73 -3.14 1.24 -4.65
C ALA A 73 -4.34 0.60 -5.37
N LEU A 74 -5.31 0.08 -4.62
CA LEU A 74 -6.56 -0.49 -5.17
C LEU A 74 -7.40 0.57 -5.87
N ALA A 75 -7.54 1.76 -5.28
CA ALA A 75 -8.25 2.88 -5.90
C ALA A 75 -7.56 3.36 -7.18
N MET A 76 -6.23 3.47 -7.20
CA MET A 76 -5.48 3.83 -8.40
C MET A 76 -5.69 2.80 -9.51
N ARG A 77 -5.61 1.51 -9.17
CA ARG A 77 -5.87 0.43 -10.13
C ARG A 77 -7.30 0.50 -10.67
N TRP A 78 -8.26 0.74 -9.80
CA TRP A 78 -9.66 0.89 -10.16
C TRP A 78 -9.91 2.05 -11.11
N VAL A 79 -9.38 3.24 -10.79
CA VAL A 79 -9.46 4.43 -11.65
C VAL A 79 -8.74 4.19 -12.99
N SER A 80 -7.54 3.61 -13.00
CA SER A 80 -6.76 3.40 -14.22
C SER A 80 -7.43 2.52 -15.29
N VAL A 81 -8.42 1.70 -14.92
CA VAL A 81 -9.16 0.85 -15.87
C VAL A 81 -10.22 1.60 -16.64
N ASP A 82 -10.90 2.56 -16.00
CA ASP A 82 -11.89 3.43 -16.64
C ASP A 82 -11.84 4.81 -15.98
N ALA A 83 -10.85 5.58 -16.42
CA ALA A 83 -10.46 6.83 -15.79
C ALA A 83 -11.61 7.85 -15.77
N GLU A 84 -12.35 7.96 -16.86
CA GLU A 84 -13.41 8.95 -17.02
C GLU A 84 -14.63 8.62 -16.14
N ALA A 85 -15.03 7.35 -16.06
CA ALA A 85 -16.19 6.96 -15.25
C ALA A 85 -15.87 6.91 -13.75
N ARG A 86 -14.65 6.49 -13.37
CA ARG A 86 -14.32 6.14 -11.98
C ARG A 86 -13.60 7.25 -11.22
N ALA A 87 -12.88 8.14 -11.90
CA ALA A 87 -12.16 9.23 -11.23
C ALA A 87 -13.06 10.21 -10.47
N PRO A 88 -14.23 10.64 -10.99
CA PRO A 88 -15.12 11.51 -10.24
C PRO A 88 -15.57 10.89 -8.92
N GLN A 89 -15.96 9.61 -8.95
CA GLN A 89 -16.35 8.87 -7.75
C GLN A 89 -15.17 8.74 -6.77
N ALA A 90 -13.97 8.34 -7.26
CA ALA A 90 -12.79 8.24 -6.41
C ALA A 90 -12.43 9.58 -5.76
N TRP A 91 -12.60 10.68 -6.49
CA TRP A 91 -12.34 12.02 -5.99
C TRP A 91 -13.32 12.43 -4.90
N THR A 92 -14.62 12.24 -5.11
CA THR A 92 -15.65 12.50 -4.09
C THR A 92 -15.41 11.65 -2.83
N GLU A 93 -15.02 10.39 -2.98
CA GLU A 93 -14.68 9.53 -1.84
C GLU A 93 -13.46 10.05 -1.07
N LEU A 94 -12.46 10.61 -1.75
CA LEU A 94 -11.30 11.23 -1.11
C LEU A 94 -11.67 12.51 -0.36
N GLU A 95 -12.55 13.34 -0.91
CA GLU A 95 -13.02 14.57 -0.26
C GLU A 95 -13.92 14.28 0.95
N ALA A 96 -14.73 13.24 0.88
CA ALA A 96 -15.60 12.78 1.97
C ALA A 96 -14.86 11.93 3.02
N ALA A 97 -13.57 11.67 2.82
CA ALA A 97 -12.80 10.77 3.66
C ALA A 97 -12.69 11.30 5.10
N ARG A 98 -13.33 10.56 6.01
CA ARG A 98 -13.34 10.81 7.44
C ARG A 98 -12.60 9.69 8.14
N TRP A 99 -11.64 10.03 9.01
CA TRP A 99 -10.74 9.04 9.62
C TRP A 99 -11.51 7.93 10.35
N GLU A 100 -12.67 8.27 10.93
CA GLU A 100 -13.56 7.33 11.62
C GLU A 100 -14.18 6.28 10.69
N PHE A 101 -14.20 6.53 9.38
CA PHE A 101 -14.89 5.75 8.36
C PHE A 101 -13.97 5.30 7.20
N LEU A 102 -12.64 5.42 7.36
CA LEU A 102 -11.69 5.26 6.26
C LEU A 102 -11.55 3.82 5.72
N TRP A 103 -12.13 2.79 6.37
CA TRP A 103 -11.83 1.38 6.05
C TRP A 103 -13.03 0.43 5.98
N PRO A 104 -14.09 0.69 5.18
CA PRO A 104 -15.11 -0.31 4.92
C PRO A 104 -14.50 -1.51 4.16
N GLU A 105 -14.31 -2.65 4.85
CA GLU A 105 -13.65 -3.84 4.31
C GLU A 105 -14.32 -4.40 3.05
N ALA A 106 -15.65 -4.37 3.00
CA ALA A 106 -16.41 -4.88 1.85
C ALA A 106 -16.01 -4.19 0.53
N ARG A 107 -15.85 -2.87 0.54
CA ARG A 107 -15.43 -2.08 -0.63
C ARG A 107 -14.01 -2.44 -1.08
N ALA A 108 -13.11 -2.64 -0.12
CA ALA A 108 -11.73 -3.01 -0.40
C ALA A 108 -11.63 -4.39 -1.06
N ARG A 109 -12.43 -5.34 -0.57
CA ARG A 109 -12.56 -6.69 -1.14
C ARG A 109 -13.12 -6.64 -2.55
N GLU A 110 -14.21 -5.92 -2.78
CA GLU A 110 -14.80 -5.76 -4.11
C GLU A 110 -13.78 -5.23 -5.15
N ARG A 111 -13.02 -4.19 -4.78
CA ARG A 111 -11.96 -3.65 -5.64
C ARG A 111 -10.84 -4.67 -5.89
N ALA A 112 -10.42 -5.41 -4.87
CA ALA A 112 -9.39 -6.44 -5.01
C ALA A 112 -9.84 -7.58 -5.94
N GLU A 113 -11.08 -8.05 -5.78
CA GLU A 113 -11.70 -9.10 -6.59
C GLU A 113 -11.83 -8.67 -8.05
N SER A 114 -12.23 -7.42 -8.31
CA SER A 114 -12.42 -6.90 -9.68
C SER A 114 -11.16 -6.94 -10.57
N PHE A 115 -9.98 -7.13 -9.97
CA PHE A 115 -8.70 -7.24 -10.69
C PHE A 115 -7.94 -8.54 -10.43
N GLY A 116 -8.65 -9.59 -10.01
CA GLY A 116 -8.10 -10.94 -9.85
C GLY A 116 -7.05 -11.05 -8.75
N MET A 117 -7.10 -10.19 -7.74
CA MET A 117 -6.19 -10.30 -6.60
C MET A 117 -6.52 -11.57 -5.80
N LYS A 118 -5.51 -12.35 -5.45
CA LYS A 118 -5.72 -13.56 -4.63
C LYS A 118 -6.25 -13.14 -3.25
N ALA A 119 -7.32 -13.79 -2.78
CA ALA A 119 -8.01 -13.47 -1.52
C ALA A 119 -7.04 -13.34 -0.32
N TRP A 120 -6.07 -14.26 -0.21
CA TRP A 120 -5.08 -14.23 0.88
C TRP A 120 -4.24 -12.94 0.94
N ALA A 121 -3.98 -12.28 -0.18
CA ALA A 121 -3.21 -11.04 -0.23
C ALA A 121 -4.03 -9.84 0.25
N ALA A 122 -5.33 -9.85 -0.05
CA ALA A 122 -6.29 -8.89 0.46
C ALA A 122 -6.52 -9.10 1.97
N ASP A 123 -6.75 -10.36 2.39
CA ASP A 123 -6.95 -10.72 3.80
C ASP A 123 -5.74 -10.35 4.68
N ALA A 124 -4.51 -10.55 4.18
CA ALA A 124 -3.30 -10.14 4.91
C ALA A 124 -3.20 -8.62 5.12
N ALA A 125 -3.73 -7.81 4.20
CA ALA A 125 -3.76 -6.36 4.32
C ALA A 125 -4.98 -5.86 5.13
N PHE A 126 -6.02 -6.68 5.29
CA PHE A 126 -7.27 -6.29 5.97
C PHE A 126 -7.32 -6.77 7.43
N ALA A 127 -6.63 -7.88 7.76
CA ALA A 127 -6.49 -8.38 9.13
C ALA A 127 -5.66 -7.46 10.07
N THR A 128 -5.17 -6.33 9.55
CA THR A 128 -4.28 -5.36 10.21
C THR A 128 -4.83 -4.75 11.50
N ALA A 129 -6.15 -4.65 11.66
CA ALA A 129 -6.75 -4.01 12.82
C ALA A 129 -6.59 -4.85 14.10
N SER A 130 -6.82 -6.17 14.01
CA SER A 130 -6.65 -7.08 15.15
C SER A 130 -5.17 -7.21 15.57
N ASP A 131 -4.28 -7.29 14.57
CA ASP A 131 -2.83 -7.33 14.75
C ASP A 131 -2.30 -6.02 15.37
N PHE A 132 -2.83 -4.86 14.98
CA PHE A 132 -2.48 -3.56 15.57
C PHE A 132 -2.88 -3.46 17.05
N VAL A 133 -4.11 -3.85 17.39
CA VAL A 133 -4.66 -3.74 18.76
C VAL A 133 -3.96 -4.70 19.73
N ARG A 134 -3.60 -5.90 19.28
CA ARG A 134 -3.14 -7.00 20.14
C ARG A 134 -1.67 -7.36 19.97
N GLY A 135 -1.03 -6.95 18.87
CA GLY A 135 0.34 -7.35 18.52
C GLY A 135 1.42 -6.85 19.46
N ASN A 136 1.15 -5.80 20.24
CA ASN A 136 2.09 -5.23 21.21
C ASN A 136 1.91 -5.74 22.65
N ALA A 137 0.79 -6.41 22.94
CA ALA A 137 0.51 -6.91 24.28
C ALA A 137 1.55 -7.94 24.76
N GLY A 138 2.22 -8.63 23.82
CA GLY A 138 3.30 -9.58 24.11
C GLY A 138 4.57 -8.95 24.68
N GLY A 139 4.82 -7.66 24.41
CA GLY A 139 6.02 -6.93 24.86
C GLY A 139 5.94 -6.35 26.28
N LEU A 140 4.79 -6.46 26.95
CA LEU A 140 4.59 -5.91 28.29
C LEU A 140 5.06 -6.90 29.38
N PRO A 141 5.52 -6.40 30.55
CA PRO A 141 5.98 -7.26 31.66
C PRO A 141 4.92 -8.28 32.14
N TRP A 142 3.64 -7.95 31.99
CA TRP A 142 2.50 -8.76 32.40
C TRP A 142 1.92 -9.61 31.26
N SER A 143 2.64 -9.73 30.14
CA SER A 143 2.15 -10.46 28.96
C SER A 143 1.74 -11.89 29.32
N HIS A 144 2.52 -12.58 30.15
CA HIS A 144 2.21 -13.91 30.66
C HIS A 144 0.87 -14.05 31.42
N VAL A 145 0.35 -12.96 32.00
CA VAL A 145 -0.96 -12.93 32.68
C VAL A 145 -2.11 -12.76 31.69
N PHE A 146 -1.88 -12.02 30.60
CA PHE A 146 -2.87 -11.73 29.57
C PHE A 146 -2.53 -12.45 28.25
N SER A 147 -2.17 -13.72 28.32
CA SER A 147 -1.77 -14.52 27.15
C SER A 147 -2.83 -14.50 26.04
N GLU A 148 -4.11 -14.54 26.41
CA GLU A 148 -5.25 -14.46 25.49
C GLU A 148 -5.37 -13.09 24.81
N SER A 149 -4.75 -12.04 25.34
CA SER A 149 -4.73 -10.70 24.70
C SER A 149 -3.60 -10.57 23.68
N GLN A 150 -2.70 -11.55 23.58
CA GLN A 150 -1.57 -11.51 22.66
C GLN A 150 -1.94 -12.06 21.29
N LEU A 151 -1.47 -11.37 20.25
CA LEU A 151 -1.29 -11.96 18.92
C LEU A 151 0.20 -11.88 18.57
N PRO A 152 0.73 -12.84 17.78
CA PRO A 152 2.08 -12.70 17.26
C PRO A 152 2.14 -11.42 16.42
N GLY A 153 2.93 -10.45 16.88
CA GLY A 153 3.16 -9.20 16.14
C GLY A 153 3.76 -9.46 14.76
N ARG A 154 3.56 -8.51 13.84
CA ARG A 154 4.14 -8.58 12.50
C ARG A 154 5.62 -8.23 12.54
N LYS A 155 6.42 -8.92 11.72
CA LYS A 155 7.82 -8.56 11.55
C LYS A 155 7.94 -7.34 10.61
N PRO A 156 8.88 -6.40 10.84
CA PRO A 156 9.10 -5.27 9.94
C PRO A 156 9.24 -5.66 8.47
N GLU A 157 9.94 -6.76 8.18
CA GLU A 157 10.13 -7.27 6.81
C GLU A 157 8.83 -7.70 6.15
N GLU A 158 7.89 -8.28 6.90
CA GLU A 158 6.60 -8.73 6.36
C GLU A 158 5.75 -7.53 5.94
N VAL A 159 5.72 -6.48 6.77
CA VAL A 159 5.04 -5.23 6.48
C VAL A 159 5.68 -4.54 5.27
N LEU A 160 7.01 -4.41 5.24
CA LEU A 160 7.72 -3.79 4.12
C LEU A 160 7.58 -4.59 2.81
N ALA A 161 7.58 -5.92 2.86
CA ALA A 161 7.33 -6.74 1.68
C ALA A 161 5.91 -6.52 1.14
N ALA A 162 4.90 -6.49 2.02
CA ALA A 162 3.53 -6.18 1.62
C ALA A 162 3.41 -4.77 1.02
N ALA A 163 4.02 -3.76 1.65
CA ALA A 163 4.05 -2.38 1.15
C ALA A 163 4.69 -2.28 -0.24
N THR A 164 5.77 -3.04 -0.49
CA THR A 164 6.42 -3.10 -1.81
C THR A 164 5.45 -3.60 -2.87
N VAL A 165 4.65 -4.64 -2.59
CA VAL A 165 3.65 -5.16 -3.52
C VAL A 165 2.58 -4.11 -3.83
N TRP A 166 2.08 -3.40 -2.81
CA TRP A 166 1.07 -2.35 -3.00
C TRP A 166 1.60 -1.17 -3.82
N LEU A 167 2.83 -0.73 -3.57
CA LEU A 167 3.47 0.32 -4.36
C LEU A 167 3.74 -0.12 -5.80
N ALA A 168 4.08 -1.39 -6.03
CA ALA A 168 4.22 -1.92 -7.38
C ALA A 168 2.89 -1.88 -8.15
N LEU A 169 1.77 -2.16 -7.49
CA LEU A 169 0.42 -2.03 -8.08
C LEU A 169 0.06 -0.57 -8.36
N ALA A 170 0.46 0.36 -7.49
CA ALA A 170 0.30 1.79 -7.72
C ALA A 170 1.09 2.25 -8.96
N LEU A 171 2.34 1.79 -9.13
CA LEU A 171 3.12 2.05 -10.34
C LEU A 171 2.49 1.45 -11.60
N GLU A 172 1.99 0.20 -11.54
CA GLU A 172 1.28 -0.44 -12.65
C GLU A 172 0.04 0.38 -13.08
N ALA A 173 -0.71 0.92 -12.12
CA ALA A 173 -1.85 1.77 -12.40
C ALA A 173 -1.46 3.11 -13.08
N LEU A 174 -0.38 3.74 -12.63
CA LEU A 174 0.15 4.96 -13.24
C LEU A 174 0.65 4.70 -14.66
N ASP A 175 1.40 3.60 -14.87
CA ASP A 175 1.92 3.23 -16.18
C ASP A 175 0.79 2.85 -17.15
N ARG A 176 -0.30 2.22 -16.67
CA ARG A 176 -1.49 1.99 -17.50
C ARG A 176 -2.10 3.30 -18.02
N ARG A 177 -2.19 4.34 -17.18
CA ARG A 177 -2.71 5.65 -17.59
C ARG A 177 -1.75 6.39 -18.51
N TRP A 178 -0.45 6.30 -18.24
CA TRP A 178 0.62 6.95 -19.00
C TRP A 178 1.68 5.90 -19.39
N PRO A 179 1.47 5.14 -20.48
CA PRO A 179 2.33 4.02 -20.86
C PRO A 179 3.79 4.41 -21.04
N GLY A 180 4.69 3.68 -20.37
CA GLY A 180 6.14 3.86 -20.43
C GLY A 180 6.66 4.96 -19.51
N GLU A 181 5.78 5.70 -18.84
CA GLU A 181 6.14 6.83 -18.00
C GLU A 181 6.40 6.41 -16.55
N PHE A 182 5.99 5.21 -16.12
CA PHE A 182 6.17 4.75 -14.74
C PHE A 182 6.74 3.31 -14.70
N PRO A 183 7.96 3.08 -15.21
CA PRO A 183 8.53 1.74 -15.30
C PRO A 183 8.92 1.16 -13.94
N GLY A 184 9.01 -0.17 -13.85
CA GLY A 184 9.61 -0.88 -12.71
C GLY A 184 8.65 -1.61 -11.78
N SER A 185 7.36 -1.70 -12.09
CA SER A 185 6.38 -2.45 -11.29
C SER A 185 6.71 -3.95 -11.20
N ALA A 186 7.22 -4.56 -12.26
CA ALA A 186 7.68 -5.96 -12.26
C ALA A 186 8.90 -6.16 -11.33
N GLU A 187 9.94 -5.34 -11.51
CA GLU A 187 11.16 -5.35 -10.69
C GLU A 187 10.83 -5.23 -9.19
N MET A 188 9.87 -4.38 -8.82
CA MET A 188 9.44 -4.24 -7.42
C MET A 188 8.75 -5.48 -6.87
N ARG A 189 7.90 -6.15 -7.66
CA ARG A 189 7.25 -7.39 -7.24
C ARG A 189 8.25 -8.51 -7.00
N ASP A 190 9.24 -8.63 -7.88
CA ASP A 190 10.28 -9.66 -7.77
C ASP A 190 11.08 -9.47 -6.47
N ARG A 191 11.49 -8.22 -6.17
CA ARG A 191 12.17 -7.87 -4.91
C ARG A 191 11.31 -8.18 -3.66
N ALA A 192 9.99 -8.02 -3.76
CA ALA A 192 9.08 -8.37 -2.66
C ALA A 192 8.93 -9.88 -2.46
N GLN A 193 9.02 -10.67 -3.54
CA GLN A 193 8.93 -12.14 -3.49
C GLN A 193 10.23 -12.78 -3.01
N ILE A 194 11.39 -12.30 -3.46
CA ILE A 194 12.72 -12.79 -3.01
C ILE A 194 12.85 -12.69 -1.49
N SER A 195 12.40 -11.59 -0.90
CA SER A 195 12.44 -11.41 0.55
C SER A 195 11.44 -12.29 1.33
N ARG A 196 10.43 -12.89 0.67
CA ARG A 196 9.51 -13.86 1.26
C ARG A 196 10.00 -15.31 1.11
N GLY A 197 10.79 -15.59 0.07
CA GLY A 197 11.29 -16.93 -0.30
C GLY A 197 12.52 -17.40 0.46
N GLN A 198 13.29 -16.51 1.10
CA GLN A 198 14.46 -16.89 1.92
C GLN A 198 14.11 -17.54 3.28
N ARG A 199 12.98 -18.24 3.40
CA ARG A 199 12.59 -18.98 4.63
C ARG A 199 12.24 -20.45 4.39
N HIS A 200 12.52 -21.02 3.21
CA HIS A 200 12.18 -22.42 2.93
C HIS A 200 13.34 -23.37 2.57
N ASP A 201 14.58 -22.90 2.61
CA ASP A 201 15.76 -23.76 2.45
C ASP A 201 16.69 -23.64 3.67
N GLU A 202 16.22 -24.11 4.84
CA GLU A 202 17.06 -24.61 5.96
C GLU A 202 16.35 -25.81 6.63
#